data_AF-A0A0Q4UYN5-F1
#
_entry.id   AF-A0A0Q4UYN5-F1
#
_cell.length_a   1.000
_cell.length_b   1.000
_cell.length_c   1.000
_cell.angle_alpha   90.00
_cell.angle_beta   90.00
_cell.angle_gamma   90.00
#
_symmetry.space_group_name_H-M   'P 1'
#
loop_
_entity.id
_entity.type
_entity.pdbx_description
1 polymer ?
#
loop_
_entity_poly.entity_id
_entity_poly.type
_entity_poly.pdbx_seq_one_letter_code
_entity_poly.pdbx_strand_id
1 'polypeptide(L)'
;MTIADVRPTLDQLGYTNRFVQLPGEQQHEPPVEGALRIVPVDAQAMQGQDWALEVVDYGAPRRLAVARTEDEAVEMLRRFLNRPFPAAHDISRHELEGLRERAAGSYPQLAQQVQNAGPAGLTIQIPADVPVDRLGGPDGYLLHPLDTPFPARSLPPTALADTDVHRYVVSRPFLVTVRFVQPWFEQPGGALRFAIADPSLTVRDLVVDGSLTRLRLV
;
A
#
# COMPACT_ATOMS: atom_id res chain seq x y z
N MET A 1 -18.29 -21.01 6.46
CA MET A 1 -17.87 -20.03 7.47
C MET A 1 -18.24 -18.68 6.92
N THR A 2 -19.11 -17.92 7.58
CA THR A 2 -19.51 -16.62 7.03
C THR A 2 -18.35 -15.63 7.17
N ILE A 3 -18.34 -14.55 6.38
CA ILE A 3 -17.36 -13.48 6.51
C ILE A 3 -17.41 -12.89 7.93
N ALA A 4 -18.61 -12.72 8.50
CA ALA A 4 -18.78 -12.18 9.85
C ALA A 4 -18.09 -13.02 10.93
N ASP A 5 -18.03 -14.34 10.75
CA ASP A 5 -17.40 -15.26 11.72
C ASP A 5 -15.86 -15.15 11.76
N VAL A 6 -15.25 -14.44 10.80
CA VAL A 6 -13.79 -14.37 10.64
C VAL A 6 -13.14 -13.33 11.55
N ARG A 7 -13.90 -12.31 11.99
CA ARG A 7 -13.41 -11.18 12.80
C ARG A 7 -12.60 -11.61 14.03
N PRO A 8 -13.06 -12.54 14.90
CA PRO A 8 -12.27 -12.97 16.07
C PRO A 8 -10.90 -13.55 15.71
N THR A 9 -10.79 -14.24 14.58
CA THR A 9 -9.52 -14.82 14.11
C THR A 9 -8.58 -13.73 13.62
N LEU A 10 -9.09 -12.75 12.87
CA LEU A 10 -8.29 -11.61 12.43
C LEU A 10 -7.79 -10.77 13.61
N ASP A 11 -8.60 -10.58 14.65
CA ASP A 11 -8.18 -9.85 15.86
C ASP A 11 -7.05 -10.57 16.60
N GLN A 12 -7.13 -11.90 16.73
CA GLN A 12 -6.05 -12.71 17.31
C GLN A 12 -4.75 -12.61 16.51
N LEU A 13 -4.84 -12.39 15.19
CA LEU A 13 -3.70 -12.18 14.31
C LEU A 13 -3.24 -10.71 14.23
N GLY A 14 -3.90 -9.80 14.96
CA GLY A 14 -3.59 -8.36 14.96
C GLY A 14 -4.16 -7.57 13.77
N TYR A 15 -4.94 -8.19 12.90
CA TYR A 15 -5.57 -7.55 11.74
C TYR A 15 -6.90 -6.89 12.09
N THR A 16 -6.92 -5.97 13.05
CA THR A 16 -8.14 -5.28 13.53
C THR A 16 -8.94 -4.63 12.39
N ASN A 17 -10.17 -4.15 12.68
CA ASN A 17 -11.03 -3.48 11.68
C ASN A 17 -10.39 -2.25 11.01
N ARG A 18 -9.28 -1.72 11.56
CA ARG A 18 -8.46 -0.68 10.92
C ARG A 18 -7.67 -1.20 9.72
N PHE A 19 -7.22 -2.46 9.75
CA PHE A 19 -6.38 -3.08 8.72
C PHE A 19 -7.19 -3.94 7.75
N VAL A 20 -8.23 -4.62 8.24
CA VAL A 20 -9.09 -5.48 7.44
C VAL A 20 -10.55 -5.21 7.79
N GLN A 21 -11.30 -4.69 6.83
CA GLN A 21 -12.72 -4.39 6.98
C GLN A 21 -13.57 -5.50 6.38
N LEU A 22 -14.57 -5.94 7.13
CA LEU A 22 -15.55 -6.92 6.66
C LEU A 22 -16.93 -6.26 6.46
N PRO A 23 -17.77 -6.77 5.54
CA PRO A 23 -19.13 -6.28 5.33
C PRO A 23 -19.95 -6.26 6.62
N GLY A 24 -20.66 -5.15 6.85
CA GLY A 24 -21.54 -4.99 8.01
C GLY A 24 -20.87 -4.57 9.31
N GLU A 25 -19.53 -4.45 9.34
CA GLU A 25 -18.82 -3.97 10.53
C GLU A 25 -19.01 -2.47 10.76
N GLN A 26 -19.17 -2.08 12.03
CA GLN A 26 -19.15 -0.68 12.42
C GLN A 26 -17.70 -0.22 12.60
N GLN A 27 -17.34 0.87 11.91
CA GLN A 27 -16.04 1.50 12.05
C GLN A 27 -16.08 2.48 13.22
N HIS A 28 -15.30 2.17 14.25
CA HIS A 28 -15.10 3.06 15.40
C HIS A 28 -13.94 4.02 15.15
N GLU A 29 -13.00 3.62 14.29
CA GLU A 29 -11.83 4.39 13.91
C GLU A 29 -11.62 4.32 12.40
N PRO A 30 -11.05 5.38 11.79
CA PRO A 30 -10.72 5.37 10.37
C PRO A 30 -9.71 4.27 10.05
N PRO A 31 -9.87 3.58 8.90
CA PRO A 31 -8.90 2.58 8.47
C PRO A 31 -7.55 3.20 8.15
N VAL A 32 -6.50 2.40 8.29
CA VAL A 32 -5.17 2.82 7.85
C VAL A 32 -5.12 2.87 6.33
N GLU A 33 -4.25 3.72 5.80
CA GLU A 33 -3.93 3.64 4.38
C GLU A 33 -3.40 2.24 4.06
N GLY A 34 -3.88 1.63 2.98
CA GLY A 34 -3.52 0.28 2.58
C GLY A 34 -4.29 -0.80 3.33
N ALA A 35 -5.38 -0.43 4.01
CA ALA A 35 -6.31 -1.39 4.58
C ALA A 35 -6.95 -2.24 3.48
N LEU A 36 -7.15 -3.52 3.80
CA LEU A 36 -7.92 -4.45 3.00
C LEU A 36 -9.40 -4.32 3.35
N ARG A 37 -10.25 -4.63 2.40
CA ARG A 37 -11.69 -4.81 2.63
C ARG A 37 -12.27 -5.90 1.75
N ILE A 38 -13.24 -6.64 2.29
CA ILE A 38 -14.14 -7.45 1.48
C ILE A 38 -15.41 -6.64 1.24
N VAL A 39 -15.83 -6.52 -0.02
CA VAL A 39 -17.04 -5.79 -0.41
C VAL A 39 -17.89 -6.58 -1.42
N PRO A 40 -19.22 -6.35 -1.47
CA PRO A 40 -20.04 -6.79 -2.59
C PRO A 40 -19.49 -6.23 -3.91
N VAL A 41 -19.44 -7.03 -4.97
CA VAL A 41 -19.20 -6.51 -6.32
C VAL A 41 -20.43 -5.77 -6.85
N ASP A 42 -21.62 -6.30 -6.58
CA ASP A 42 -22.92 -5.69 -6.88
C ASP A 42 -23.84 -5.84 -5.66
N ALA A 43 -24.13 -4.71 -5.00
CA ALA A 43 -24.97 -4.68 -3.80
C ALA A 43 -26.47 -4.88 -4.12
N GLN A 44 -26.88 -4.89 -5.40
CA GLN A 44 -28.29 -5.03 -5.81
C GLN A 44 -28.62 -6.37 -6.50
N ALA A 45 -27.65 -7.28 -6.61
CA ALA A 45 -27.87 -8.57 -7.27
C ALA A 45 -28.86 -9.46 -6.47
N MET A 46 -29.93 -9.91 -7.13
CA MET A 46 -31.02 -10.70 -6.53
C MET A 46 -30.71 -12.20 -6.37
N GLN A 47 -29.59 -12.71 -6.91
CA GLN A 47 -29.15 -14.11 -6.77
C GLN A 47 -27.63 -14.19 -6.79
N GLY A 48 -27.02 -14.72 -5.72
CA GLY A 48 -25.58 -14.96 -5.60
C GLY A 48 -24.76 -13.66 -5.64
N GLN A 49 -24.23 -13.24 -4.50
CA GLN A 49 -23.41 -12.03 -4.45
C GLN A 49 -21.94 -12.39 -4.68
N ASP A 50 -21.36 -11.87 -5.76
CA ASP A 50 -19.90 -11.88 -5.94
C ASP A 50 -19.25 -10.91 -4.94
N TRP A 51 -18.06 -11.26 -4.48
CA TRP A 51 -17.29 -10.54 -3.48
C TRP A 51 -15.94 -10.12 -4.04
N ALA A 52 -15.47 -8.93 -3.69
CA ALA A 52 -14.14 -8.46 -4.05
C ALA A 52 -13.28 -8.29 -2.80
N LEU A 53 -12.01 -8.70 -2.91
CA LEU A 53 -10.96 -8.25 -2.02
C LEU A 53 -10.33 -7.00 -2.62
N GLU A 54 -10.40 -5.90 -1.89
CA GLU A 54 -9.83 -4.63 -2.30
C GLU A 54 -8.81 -4.14 -1.28
N VAL A 55 -7.78 -3.45 -1.76
CA VAL A 55 -6.90 -2.62 -0.93
C VAL A 55 -7.23 -1.15 -1.19
N VAL A 56 -7.26 -0.33 -0.15
CA VAL A 56 -7.66 1.08 -0.25
C VAL A 56 -6.50 1.99 0.13
N ASP A 57 -6.18 2.93 -0.75
CA ASP A 57 -5.12 3.91 -0.55
C ASP A 57 -5.61 5.28 -1.02
N TYR A 58 -5.58 6.28 -0.14
CA TYR A 58 -6.08 7.64 -0.35
C TYR A 58 -7.54 7.65 -0.82
N GLY A 59 -8.37 6.79 -0.23
CA GLY A 59 -9.77 6.59 -0.61
C GLY A 59 -9.98 5.93 -1.98
N ALA A 60 -8.91 5.56 -2.70
CA ALA A 60 -8.99 4.88 -3.98
C ALA A 60 -8.86 3.35 -3.77
N PRO A 61 -9.91 2.56 -4.04
CA PRO A 61 -9.82 1.12 -3.98
C PRO A 61 -9.11 0.54 -5.21
N ARG A 62 -8.30 -0.48 -5.00
CA ARG A 62 -7.84 -1.41 -6.04
C ARG A 62 -8.36 -2.80 -5.75
N ARG A 63 -8.96 -3.40 -6.76
CA ARG A 63 -9.47 -4.78 -6.70
C ARG A 63 -8.33 -5.76 -6.95
N LEU A 64 -8.06 -6.59 -5.96
CA LEU A 64 -7.00 -7.58 -5.99
C LEU A 64 -7.50 -8.91 -6.55
N ALA A 65 -8.70 -9.32 -6.14
CA ALA A 65 -9.31 -10.57 -6.57
C ALA A 65 -10.84 -10.55 -6.36
N VAL A 66 -11.53 -11.51 -6.99
CA VAL A 66 -12.98 -11.71 -6.90
C VAL A 66 -13.27 -13.15 -6.50
N ALA A 67 -14.32 -13.34 -5.72
CA ALA A 67 -14.87 -14.62 -5.28
C ALA A 67 -16.37 -14.67 -5.58
N ARG A 68 -16.92 -15.84 -5.87
CA ARG A 68 -18.35 -16.01 -6.24
C ARG A 68 -19.24 -16.32 -5.04
N THR A 69 -18.63 -16.72 -3.94
CA THR A 69 -19.33 -17.10 -2.71
C THR A 69 -18.64 -16.47 -1.52
N GLU A 70 -19.37 -16.43 -0.40
CA GLU A 70 -18.86 -15.90 0.86
C GLU A 70 -17.67 -16.73 1.38
N ASP A 71 -17.77 -18.07 1.33
CA ASP A 71 -16.69 -18.98 1.73
C ASP A 71 -15.42 -18.77 0.87
N GLU A 72 -15.58 -18.61 -0.44
CA GLU A 72 -14.45 -18.30 -1.33
C GLU A 72 -13.80 -16.95 -1.00
N ALA A 73 -14.60 -15.95 -0.60
CA ALA A 73 -14.10 -14.64 -0.23
C ALA A 73 -13.26 -14.69 1.04
N VAL A 74 -13.70 -15.48 2.02
CA VAL A 74 -12.95 -15.74 3.24
C VAL A 74 -11.64 -16.47 2.94
N GLU A 75 -11.66 -17.52 2.12
CA GLU A 75 -10.43 -18.24 1.75
C GLU A 75 -9.50 -17.38 0.89
N MET A 76 -10.04 -16.48 0.06
CA MET A 76 -9.25 -15.49 -0.68
C MET A 76 -8.49 -14.55 0.27
N LEU A 77 -9.17 -13.96 1.26
CA LEU A 77 -8.53 -13.12 2.28
C LEU A 77 -7.50 -13.91 3.10
N ARG A 78 -7.87 -15.11 3.54
CA ARG A 78 -6.98 -16.01 4.30
C ARG A 78 -5.72 -16.34 3.51
N ARG A 79 -5.85 -16.70 2.23
CA ARG A 79 -4.70 -16.94 1.35
C ARG A 79 -3.84 -15.69 1.20
N PHE A 80 -4.43 -14.52 1.07
CA PHE A 80 -3.68 -13.26 0.97
C PHE A 80 -2.84 -13.00 2.22
N LEU A 81 -3.45 -13.11 3.41
CA LEU A 81 -2.82 -12.78 4.70
C LEU A 81 -1.80 -13.84 5.16
N ASN A 82 -2.05 -15.11 4.88
CA ASN A 82 -1.18 -16.22 5.31
C ASN A 82 0.10 -16.39 4.47
N ARG A 83 0.31 -15.54 3.45
CA ARG A 83 1.57 -15.55 2.72
C ARG A 83 2.70 -15.19 3.69
N PRO A 84 3.73 -16.04 3.84
CA PRO A 84 4.87 -15.73 4.68
C PRO A 84 5.42 -14.37 4.27
N PHE A 85 5.40 -13.40 5.19
CA PHE A 85 5.87 -12.06 4.91
C PHE A 85 7.34 -11.98 5.35
N PRO A 86 8.30 -11.89 4.41
CA PRO A 86 9.73 -11.87 4.75
C PRO A 86 10.07 -10.90 5.86
N ALA A 87 10.98 -11.32 6.74
CA ALA A 87 11.49 -10.48 7.81
C ALA A 87 12.24 -9.27 7.23
N ALA A 88 12.27 -8.17 7.99
CA ALA A 88 13.06 -7.01 7.60
C ALA A 88 14.55 -7.34 7.65
N HIS A 89 15.29 -6.85 6.66
CA HIS A 89 16.74 -6.87 6.61
C HIS A 89 17.29 -5.73 7.46
N ASP A 90 18.29 -6.03 8.27
CA ASP A 90 18.98 -5.04 9.09
C ASP A 90 19.90 -4.21 8.23
N ILE A 91 19.78 -2.89 8.34
CA ILE A 91 20.60 -1.93 7.60
C ILE A 91 21.11 -0.85 8.55
N SER A 92 22.37 -0.46 8.38
CA SER A 92 22.94 0.65 9.15
C SER A 92 22.42 1.99 8.64
N ARG A 93 22.40 3.01 9.50
CA ARG A 93 22.06 4.39 9.09
C ARG A 93 22.95 4.91 7.96
N HIS A 94 24.24 4.61 8.02
CA HIS A 94 25.21 5.06 7.01
C HIS A 94 24.90 4.47 5.63
N GLU A 95 24.59 3.17 5.58
CA GLU A 95 24.27 2.49 4.34
C GLU A 95 22.93 2.97 3.74
N LEU A 96 21.90 3.13 4.59
CA LEU A 96 20.60 3.66 4.17
C LEU A 96 20.72 5.09 3.62
N GLU A 97 21.53 5.92 4.27
CA GLU A 97 21.81 7.29 3.80
C GLU A 97 22.50 7.26 2.43
N GLY A 98 23.49 6.38 2.24
CA GLY A 98 24.14 6.23 0.94
C GLY A 98 23.19 5.82 -0.18
N LEU A 99 22.22 4.92 0.09
CA LEU A 99 21.16 4.58 -0.88
C LEU A 99 20.30 5.81 -1.19
N ARG A 100 19.93 6.57 -0.16
CA ARG A 100 19.08 7.77 -0.27
C ARG A 100 19.74 8.86 -1.09
N GLU A 101 21.01 9.17 -0.83
CA GLU A 101 21.78 10.17 -1.57
C GLU A 101 21.92 9.80 -3.05
N ARG A 102 22.22 8.54 -3.36
CA ARG A 102 22.30 8.06 -4.75
C ARG A 102 20.96 8.20 -5.47
N ALA A 103 19.86 7.81 -4.83
CA ALA A 103 18.53 7.93 -5.43
C ALA A 103 18.12 9.41 -5.60
N ALA A 104 18.43 10.26 -4.62
CA ALA A 104 18.10 11.69 -4.63
C ALA A 104 18.68 12.42 -5.84
N GLY A 105 19.87 12.04 -6.30
CA GLY A 105 20.49 12.59 -7.51
C GLY A 105 19.65 12.43 -8.79
N SER A 106 18.75 11.44 -8.84
CA SER A 106 17.88 11.17 -9.99
C SER A 106 16.52 11.88 -9.96
N TYR A 107 16.07 12.31 -8.77
CA TYR A 107 14.71 12.85 -8.61
C TYR A 107 14.43 14.16 -9.35
N PRO A 108 15.37 15.13 -9.50
CA PRO A 108 15.09 16.34 -10.29
C PRO A 108 14.72 16.03 -11.74
N GLN A 109 15.45 15.10 -12.38
CA GLN A 109 15.15 14.69 -13.75
C GLN A 109 13.81 13.95 -13.83
N LEU A 110 13.55 13.02 -12.89
CA LEU A 110 12.27 12.31 -12.82
C LEU A 110 11.10 13.28 -12.63
N ALA A 111 11.25 14.27 -11.73
CA ALA A 111 10.25 15.30 -11.47
C ALA A 111 9.92 16.10 -12.73
N GLN A 112 10.93 16.51 -13.51
CA GLN A 112 10.71 17.21 -14.78
C GLN A 112 9.95 16.32 -15.79
N GLN A 113 10.31 15.05 -15.88
CA GLN A 113 9.63 14.11 -16.79
C GLN A 113 8.16 13.88 -16.38
N VAL A 114 7.90 13.73 -15.09
CA VAL A 114 6.54 13.58 -14.53
C VAL A 114 5.72 14.86 -14.78
N GLN A 115 6.32 16.04 -14.61
CA GLN A 115 5.66 17.31 -14.90
C GLN A 115 5.25 17.40 -16.39
N ASN A 116 6.15 16.99 -17.29
CA ASN A 116 5.89 16.98 -18.73
C ASN A 116 4.80 15.96 -19.12
N ALA A 117 4.68 14.84 -18.39
CA ALA A 117 3.65 13.84 -18.61
C ALA A 117 2.25 14.27 -18.09
N GLY A 118 2.19 15.31 -17.26
CA GLY A 118 0.93 15.86 -16.74
C GLY A 118 0.21 14.93 -15.75
N PRO A 119 -1.12 15.09 -15.57
CA PRO A 119 -1.89 14.40 -14.52
C PRO A 119 -1.90 12.86 -14.62
N ALA A 120 -1.69 12.31 -15.82
CA ALA A 120 -1.57 10.86 -16.02
C ALA A 120 -0.33 10.29 -15.30
N GLY A 121 0.71 11.09 -15.11
CA GLY A 121 1.98 10.67 -14.58
C GLY A 121 2.85 9.93 -15.59
N LEU A 122 3.98 9.43 -15.10
CA LEU A 122 4.96 8.71 -15.90
C LEU A 122 5.08 7.28 -15.38
N THR A 123 4.85 6.29 -16.24
CA THR A 123 5.14 4.88 -15.90
C THR A 123 6.59 4.55 -16.23
N ILE A 124 7.35 4.11 -15.23
CA ILE A 124 8.75 3.73 -15.35
C ILE A 124 9.00 2.38 -14.66
N GLN A 125 10.12 1.74 -14.98
CA GLN A 125 10.70 0.74 -14.09
C GLN A 125 11.49 1.47 -13.00
N ILE A 126 11.10 1.29 -11.73
CA ILE A 126 11.88 1.84 -10.62
C ILE A 126 13.21 1.07 -10.51
N PRO A 127 14.37 1.75 -10.51
CA PRO A 127 15.66 1.07 -10.42
C PRO A 127 15.85 0.31 -9.10
N ALA A 128 16.70 -0.71 -9.12
CA ALA A 128 17.22 -1.32 -7.90
C ALA A 128 17.96 -0.27 -7.05
N ASP A 129 18.11 -0.56 -5.76
CA ASP A 129 18.75 0.29 -4.76
C ASP A 129 18.05 1.62 -4.46
N VAL A 130 16.87 1.88 -5.04
CA VAL A 130 16.04 3.03 -4.66
C VAL A 130 15.36 2.73 -3.32
N PRO A 131 15.64 3.50 -2.26
CA PRO A 131 14.93 3.34 -1.01
C PRO A 131 13.59 4.08 -1.05
N VAL A 132 12.56 3.40 -0.57
CA VAL A 132 11.17 3.89 -0.55
C VAL A 132 10.55 3.61 0.81
N ASP A 133 9.52 4.38 1.15
CA ASP A 133 8.74 4.13 2.34
C ASP A 133 7.24 4.33 2.11
N ARG A 134 6.50 3.98 3.16
CA ARG A 134 5.05 4.16 3.23
C ARG A 134 4.64 4.39 4.68
N LEU A 135 3.62 5.22 4.83
CA LEU A 135 2.87 5.43 6.07
C LEU A 135 1.51 4.72 5.95
N GLY A 136 1.12 3.97 6.97
CA GLY A 136 -0.13 3.19 6.99
C GLY A 136 0.14 1.70 7.16
N GLY A 137 -0.77 0.85 6.68
CA GLY A 137 -0.62 -0.60 6.71
C GLY A 137 0.39 -1.14 5.66
N PRO A 138 0.82 -2.40 5.82
CA PRO A 138 1.87 -3.02 5.01
C PRO A 138 1.40 -3.42 3.60
N ASP A 139 0.09 -3.41 3.34
CA ASP A 139 -0.53 -4.01 2.15
C ASP A 139 -0.91 -3.01 1.05
N GLY A 140 -0.70 -1.71 1.26
CA GLY A 140 -1.00 -0.70 0.26
C GLY A 140 -0.21 -0.84 -1.05
N TYR A 141 -0.48 0.05 -2.01
CA TYR A 141 0.17 0.07 -3.33
C TYR A 141 0.86 1.39 -3.65
N LEU A 142 0.82 2.36 -2.72
CA LEU A 142 1.48 3.64 -2.84
C LEU A 142 2.72 3.71 -1.96
N LEU A 143 3.85 4.03 -2.58
CA LEU A 143 5.15 4.26 -1.98
C LEU A 143 5.59 5.70 -2.24
N HIS A 144 6.50 6.20 -1.42
CA HIS A 144 7.17 7.48 -1.63
C HIS A 144 8.69 7.28 -1.56
N PRO A 145 9.49 8.20 -2.13
CA PRO A 145 10.89 8.32 -1.75
C PRO A 145 11.07 8.28 -0.24
N LEU A 146 12.08 7.54 0.23
CA LEU A 146 12.36 7.40 1.66
C LEU A 146 12.43 8.76 2.37
N ASP A 147 11.82 8.82 3.56
CA ASP A 147 11.75 9.99 4.44
C ASP A 147 11.06 11.21 3.81
N THR A 148 10.15 10.98 2.85
CA THR A 148 9.28 12.05 2.34
C THR A 148 8.50 12.69 3.51
N PRO A 149 8.53 14.03 3.69
CA PRO A 149 7.84 14.70 4.79
C PRO A 149 6.32 14.47 4.77
N PHE A 150 5.70 14.33 5.94
CA PHE A 150 4.26 14.10 6.05
C PHE A 150 3.40 15.12 5.27
N PRO A 151 3.65 16.45 5.35
CA PRO A 151 2.90 17.44 4.56
C PRO A 151 3.01 17.25 3.05
N ALA A 152 4.12 16.69 2.57
CA ALA A 152 4.33 16.47 1.15
C ALA A 152 3.55 15.23 0.62
N ARG A 153 3.04 14.39 1.53
CA ARG A 153 2.27 13.18 1.21
C ARG A 153 0.77 13.40 1.12
N SER A 154 0.26 14.57 1.55
CA SER A 154 -1.18 14.87 1.63
C SER A 154 -2.02 13.75 2.24
N LEU A 155 -1.52 13.20 3.35
CA LEU A 155 -2.22 12.16 4.11
C LEU A 155 -3.24 12.79 5.08
N PRO A 156 -4.33 12.07 5.39
CA PRO A 156 -5.30 12.55 6.37
C PRO A 156 -4.65 12.68 7.76
N PRO A 157 -5.13 13.59 8.63
CA PRO A 157 -4.61 13.73 10.00
C PRO A 157 -4.71 12.44 10.82
N THR A 158 -5.67 11.56 10.49
CA THR A 158 -5.84 10.23 11.09
C THR A 158 -4.62 9.34 10.87
N ALA A 159 -3.85 9.59 9.80
CA ALA A 159 -2.59 8.91 9.54
C ALA A 159 -1.42 9.45 10.37
N LEU A 160 -1.61 10.45 11.25
CA LEU A 160 -0.62 10.87 12.25
C LEU A 160 -0.72 10.05 13.56
N ALA A 161 -1.89 9.49 13.83
CA ALA A 161 -2.11 8.61 14.97
C ALA A 161 -1.72 7.18 14.57
N ASP A 162 -0.71 6.61 15.25
CA ASP A 162 -0.24 5.23 15.07
C ASP A 162 0.35 4.93 13.68
N THR A 163 1.17 5.84 13.16
CA THR A 163 1.80 5.65 11.85
C THR A 163 3.03 4.75 11.91
N ASP A 164 2.84 3.48 11.57
CA ASP A 164 3.99 2.65 11.22
C ASP A 164 4.62 3.17 9.93
N VAL A 165 5.91 3.50 10.02
CA VAL A 165 6.74 3.83 8.86
C VAL A 165 7.35 2.53 8.35
N HIS A 166 6.83 2.05 7.22
CA HIS A 166 7.40 0.88 6.56
C HIS A 166 8.47 1.32 5.56
N ARG A 167 9.71 0.87 5.77
CA ARG A 167 10.85 1.17 4.91
C ARG A 167 11.21 -0.02 4.04
N TYR A 168 11.56 0.25 2.79
CA TYR A 168 11.95 -0.75 1.82
C TYR A 168 13.11 -0.26 0.95
N VAL A 169 13.80 -1.20 0.33
CA VAL A 169 14.66 -0.94 -0.82
C VAL A 169 14.17 -1.78 -2.01
N VAL A 170 14.20 -1.20 -3.20
CA VAL A 170 13.95 -1.94 -4.44
C VAL A 170 15.11 -2.91 -4.67
N SER A 171 14.82 -4.21 -4.59
CA SER A 171 15.82 -5.26 -4.83
C SER A 171 15.82 -5.72 -6.28
N ARG A 172 14.67 -5.66 -6.96
CA ARG A 172 14.57 -5.90 -8.40
C ARG A 172 13.64 -4.86 -9.04
N PRO A 173 13.94 -4.36 -10.24
CA PRO A 173 13.08 -3.39 -10.90
C PRO A 173 11.65 -3.89 -11.13
N PHE A 174 10.66 -3.02 -10.92
CA PHE A 174 9.25 -3.27 -11.23
C PHE A 174 8.59 -1.98 -11.74
N LEU A 175 7.42 -2.10 -12.36
CA LEU A 175 6.73 -0.95 -12.94
C LEU A 175 5.99 -0.14 -11.87
N VAL A 176 6.22 1.17 -11.88
CA VAL A 176 5.48 2.16 -11.09
C VAL A 176 4.97 3.28 -11.98
N THR A 177 3.77 3.78 -11.70
CA THR A 177 3.27 5.05 -12.21
C THR A 177 3.59 6.14 -11.20
N VAL A 178 4.47 7.06 -11.60
CA VAL A 178 4.94 8.18 -10.78
C VAL A 178 4.08 9.41 -11.05
N ARG A 179 3.56 10.01 -9.98
CA ARG A 179 2.79 11.27 -10.03
C ARG A 179 3.20 12.20 -8.90
N PHE A 180 2.99 13.51 -9.09
CA PHE A 180 2.99 14.44 -7.97
C PHE A 180 1.77 14.23 -7.09
N VAL A 181 1.99 14.19 -5.79
CA VAL A 181 0.94 14.25 -4.78
C VAL A 181 0.25 15.61 -4.88
N GLN A 182 -1.08 15.60 -5.02
CA GLN A 182 -1.88 16.83 -5.05
C GLN A 182 -2.12 17.36 -3.64
N PRO A 183 -2.31 18.68 -3.45
CA PRO A 183 -2.73 19.25 -2.18
C PRO A 183 -4.05 18.63 -1.72
N TRP A 184 -4.12 18.20 -0.46
CA TRP A 184 -5.34 17.66 0.17
C TRP A 184 -5.18 17.70 1.69
N PHE A 185 -6.28 17.62 2.44
CA PHE A 185 -6.27 17.61 3.93
C PHE A 185 -5.50 18.78 4.55
N GLU A 186 -5.59 19.97 3.93
CA GLU A 186 -4.84 21.16 4.33
C GLU A 186 -3.31 21.01 4.27
N GLN A 187 -2.84 19.98 3.58
CA GLN A 187 -1.42 19.73 3.32
C GLN A 187 -1.06 20.17 1.89
N PRO A 188 0.16 20.67 1.67
CA PRO A 188 0.61 21.18 0.37
C PRO A 188 0.83 20.09 -0.68
N GLY A 189 1.11 18.85 -0.27
CA GLY A 189 1.50 17.80 -1.21
C GLY A 189 2.83 18.10 -1.89
N GLY A 190 2.97 17.69 -3.16
CA GLY A 190 4.14 18.00 -3.99
C GLY A 190 5.25 16.95 -3.98
N ALA A 191 5.16 15.90 -3.17
CA ALA A 191 6.08 14.77 -3.28
C ALA A 191 5.88 13.99 -4.58
N LEU A 192 6.91 13.29 -5.04
CA LEU A 192 6.73 12.17 -5.97
C LEU A 192 6.10 11.00 -5.23
N ARG A 193 5.11 10.37 -5.86
CA ARG A 193 4.46 9.16 -5.35
C ARG A 193 4.56 8.05 -6.38
N PHE A 194 5.07 6.90 -5.94
CA PHE A 194 5.27 5.71 -6.76
C PHE A 194 4.10 4.77 -6.51
N ALA A 195 3.15 4.73 -7.45
CA ALA A 195 2.07 3.75 -7.42
C ALA A 195 2.51 2.50 -8.18
N ILE A 196 2.37 1.31 -7.59
CA ILE A 196 2.60 0.05 -8.33
C ILE A 196 1.71 0.07 -9.59
N ALA A 197 2.29 -0.18 -10.76
CA ALA A 197 1.57 0.01 -12.03
C ALA A 197 0.49 -1.06 -12.26
N ASP A 198 0.78 -2.31 -11.86
CA ASP A 198 -0.20 -3.40 -11.89
C ASP A 198 -1.24 -3.19 -10.77
N PRO A 199 -2.54 -3.05 -11.10
CA PRO A 199 -3.57 -2.81 -10.10
C PRO A 199 -3.89 -4.04 -9.22
N SER A 200 -3.46 -5.24 -9.62
CA SER A 200 -3.66 -6.47 -8.86
C SER A 200 -2.57 -6.73 -7.81
N LEU A 201 -1.49 -5.94 -7.82
CA LEU A 201 -0.35 -6.09 -6.93
C LEU A 201 -0.34 -5.07 -5.78
N THR A 202 0.16 -5.53 -4.64
CA THR A 202 0.38 -4.78 -3.41
C THR A 202 1.86 -4.74 -3.04
N VAL A 203 2.21 -3.91 -2.05
CA VAL A 203 3.55 -3.96 -1.45
C VAL A 203 3.86 -5.36 -0.90
N ARG A 204 2.87 -6.07 -0.32
CA ARG A 204 3.08 -7.44 0.13
C ARG A 204 3.50 -8.35 -1.01
N ASP A 205 2.87 -8.27 -2.18
CA ASP A 205 3.23 -9.09 -3.35
C ASP A 205 4.70 -8.89 -3.72
N LEU A 206 5.13 -7.64 -3.82
CA LEU A 206 6.50 -7.28 -4.19
C LEU A 206 7.52 -7.69 -3.13
N VAL A 207 7.15 -7.71 -1.85
CA VAL A 207 8.04 -8.21 -0.79
C VAL A 207 8.13 -9.73 -0.84
N VAL A 208 6.99 -10.42 -1.00
CA VAL A 208 6.93 -11.88 -1.08
C VAL A 208 7.69 -12.40 -2.30
N ASP A 209 7.60 -11.72 -3.45
CA ASP A 209 8.32 -12.12 -4.66
C ASP A 209 9.81 -11.72 -4.66
N GLY A 210 10.23 -10.84 -3.75
CA GLY A 210 11.61 -10.35 -3.60
C GLY A 210 11.97 -9.12 -4.44
N SER A 211 11.01 -8.43 -5.05
CA SER A 211 11.24 -7.15 -5.74
C SER A 211 11.41 -5.98 -4.78
N LEU A 212 10.80 -6.04 -3.59
CA LEU A 212 11.03 -5.13 -2.48
C LEU A 212 11.61 -5.90 -1.28
N THR A 213 12.62 -5.32 -0.63
CA THR A 213 13.12 -5.83 0.65
C THR A 213 12.75 -4.88 1.76
N ARG A 214 12.13 -5.39 2.82
CA ARG A 214 11.84 -4.63 4.04
C ARG A 214 13.11 -4.28 4.77
N LEU A 215 13.18 -3.08 5.32
CA LEU A 215 14.35 -2.59 6.06
C LEU A 215 14.02 -2.35 7.52
N ARG A 216 14.95 -2.72 8.40
CA ARG A 216 14.99 -2.37 9.81
C ARG A 216 16.29 -1.64 10.08
N LEU A 217 16.18 -0.41 10.57
CA LEU A 217 17.34 0.36 10.97
C LEU A 217 17.91 -0.22 12.27
N VAL A 218 19.21 -0.51 12.28
CA VAL A 218 19.97 -1.00 13.44
C VAL A 218 21.17 -0.12 13.77
#